data_AF-A0A9R0ZJP4-F1
#
_entry.id   AF-A0A9R0ZJP4-F1
#
_cell.length_a   1.000
_cell.length_b   1.000
_cell.length_c   1.000
_cell.angle_alpha   90.00
_cell.angle_beta   90.00
_cell.angle_gamma   90.00
#
_symmetry.space_group_name_H-M   'P 1'
#
loop_
_entity.id
_entity.type
_entity.pdbx_description
1 polymer ?
#
loop_
_entity_poly.entity_id
_entity_poly.type
_entity_poly.pdbx_seq_one_letter_code
_entity_poly.pdbx_strand_id
1 'polypeptide(L)'
;MEKERTSIEALIRRLRLHQAPPSPYSGDPSTAATPAAANLFQPRRAAVLVCLFHDAAGELRVLLTKRASSLSTHSGEVALPGGKAEEGDADDAATALREAKEEIGLDPTLVTVVSSLEHFLSKLSWKVA
;
A
#
# COMPACT_ATOMS: atom_id res chain seq x y z
N MET A 1 -15.95 -13.12 -21.68
CA MET A 1 -16.10 -13.52 -20.26
C MET A 1 -15.01 -14.48 -19.79
N GLU A 2 -14.78 -15.64 -20.44
CA GLU A 2 -13.75 -16.61 -20.01
C GLU A 2 -12.31 -16.01 -20.00
N LYS A 3 -11.93 -15.31 -21.07
CA LYS A 3 -10.59 -14.74 -21.28
C LYS A 3 -10.16 -13.68 -20.23
N GLU A 4 -11.14 -13.07 -19.56
CA GLU A 4 -10.95 -11.91 -18.67
C GLU A 4 -10.81 -12.35 -17.20
N ARG A 5 -11.57 -13.38 -16.79
CA ARG A 5 -11.31 -14.12 -15.54
C ARG A 5 -9.91 -14.73 -15.53
N THR A 6 -9.46 -15.26 -16.66
CA THR A 6 -8.07 -15.73 -16.82
C THR A 6 -7.04 -14.62 -16.61
N SER A 7 -7.39 -13.35 -16.90
CA SER A 7 -6.47 -12.21 -16.78
C SER A 7 -6.21 -11.81 -15.32
N ILE A 8 -7.27 -11.67 -14.49
CA ILE A 8 -7.08 -11.32 -13.07
C ILE A 8 -6.46 -12.47 -12.30
N GLU A 9 -6.83 -13.73 -12.59
CA GLU A 9 -6.25 -14.89 -11.92
C GLU A 9 -4.76 -15.04 -12.27
N ALA A 10 -4.38 -14.81 -13.53
CA ALA A 10 -2.99 -14.78 -13.94
C ALA A 10 -2.22 -13.63 -13.27
N LEU A 11 -2.85 -12.46 -13.11
CA LEU A 11 -2.26 -11.34 -12.37
C LEU A 11 -2.07 -11.67 -10.89
N ILE A 12 -3.10 -12.19 -10.22
CA ILE A 12 -3.04 -12.66 -8.82
C ILE A 12 -1.94 -13.69 -8.66
N ARG A 13 -1.84 -14.66 -9.58
CA ARG A 13 -0.77 -15.66 -9.58
C ARG A 13 0.61 -15.00 -9.68
N ARG A 14 0.79 -14.06 -10.61
CA ARG A 14 2.07 -13.32 -10.75
C ARG A 14 2.41 -12.50 -9.51
N LEU A 15 1.43 -11.83 -8.91
CA LEU A 15 1.61 -11.03 -7.70
C LEU A 15 1.96 -11.91 -6.49
N ARG A 16 1.32 -13.08 -6.34
CA ARG A 16 1.65 -14.04 -5.27
C ARG A 16 3.06 -14.62 -5.41
N LEU A 17 3.59 -14.67 -6.63
CA LEU A 17 4.95 -15.13 -6.91
C LEU A 17 5.98 -14.00 -6.83
N HIS A 18 5.53 -12.74 -6.72
CA HIS A 18 6.42 -11.59 -6.60
C HIS A 18 7.07 -11.59 -5.21
N GLN A 19 8.39 -11.42 -5.20
CA GLN A 19 9.17 -11.20 -3.99
C GLN A 19 9.81 -9.84 -4.13
N ALA A 20 9.41 -8.91 -3.26
CA ALA A 20 10.01 -7.60 -3.23
C ALA A 20 11.52 -7.75 -2.93
N PRO A 21 12.43 -7.14 -3.72
CA PRO A 21 13.83 -7.04 -3.34
C PRO A 21 13.94 -6.43 -1.93
N PRO A 22 14.99 -6.82 -1.16
CA PRO A 22 15.18 -6.29 0.17
C PRO A 22 15.28 -4.77 0.13
N SER A 23 14.37 -4.09 0.82
CA SER A 23 14.41 -2.63 0.94
C SER A 23 15.62 -2.25 1.80
N PRO A 24 16.43 -1.25 1.39
CA PRO A 24 17.47 -0.70 2.26
C PRO A 24 16.91 -0.03 3.52
N TYR A 25 15.58 0.10 3.62
CA TYR A 25 14.83 0.61 4.76
C TYR A 25 14.00 -0.49 5.48
N SER A 26 14.23 -1.76 5.16
CA SER A 26 13.79 -2.88 5.99
C SER A 26 14.62 -2.83 7.27
N GLY A 27 13.99 -2.48 8.38
CA GLY A 27 14.65 -2.40 9.69
C GLY A 27 14.95 -3.78 10.26
N ASP A 28 15.67 -4.62 9.51
CA ASP A 28 16.24 -5.85 10.07
C ASP A 28 17.47 -5.46 10.92
N PRO A 29 17.38 -5.57 12.26
CA PRO A 29 18.51 -5.28 13.14
C PRO A 29 19.68 -6.25 12.91
N SER A 30 19.48 -7.37 12.22
CA SER A 30 20.51 -8.38 11.98
C SER A 30 21.45 -8.06 10.80
N THR A 31 21.13 -7.08 9.97
CA THR A 31 21.93 -6.72 8.77
C THR A 31 22.71 -5.41 8.94
N ALA A 32 22.52 -4.72 10.08
CA ALA A 32 23.24 -3.50 10.40
C ALA A 32 24.66 -3.83 10.88
N ALA A 33 25.60 -3.91 9.94
CA ALA A 33 27.02 -3.78 10.24
C ALA A 33 27.29 -2.34 10.75
N THR A 34 27.07 -2.11 12.04
CA THR A 34 27.61 -1.05 12.95
C THR A 34 26.51 -0.52 13.89
N PRO A 35 26.58 -0.74 15.21
CA PRO A 35 25.51 -0.40 16.17
C PRO A 35 25.41 1.10 16.53
N ALA A 36 26.29 1.96 16.00
CA ALA A 36 26.34 3.38 16.38
C ALA A 36 25.47 4.31 15.49
N ALA A 37 25.08 3.87 14.28
CA ALA A 37 24.30 4.69 13.33
C ALA A 37 22.83 4.28 13.21
N ALA A 38 22.44 3.14 13.78
CA ALA A 38 21.11 2.53 13.59
C ALA A 38 19.94 3.29 14.28
N ASN A 39 20.23 4.31 15.09
CA ASN A 39 19.23 4.98 15.94
C ASN A 39 18.90 6.44 15.55
N LEU A 40 19.35 6.93 14.38
CA LEU A 40 19.15 8.34 14.00
C LEU A 40 18.08 8.58 12.92
N PHE A 41 17.57 7.55 12.26
CA PHE A 41 16.51 7.70 11.25
C PHE A 41 15.62 6.45 11.21
N GLN A 42 14.55 6.44 12.00
CA GLN A 42 13.40 5.57 11.73
C GLN A 42 12.42 6.36 10.87
N PRO A 43 12.42 6.20 9.53
CA PRO A 43 11.47 6.89 8.67
C PRO A 43 10.05 6.53 9.09
N ARG A 44 9.16 7.52 9.14
CA ARG A 44 7.75 7.32 9.47
C ARG A 44 7.16 6.32 8.48
N ARG A 45 6.44 5.31 8.98
CA ARG A 45 5.84 4.25 8.16
C ARG A 45 4.44 4.67 7.70
N ALA A 46 4.16 4.42 6.44
CA ALA A 46 2.84 4.54 5.84
C ALA A 46 2.60 3.33 4.94
N ALA A 47 1.34 3.03 4.65
CA ALA A 47 0.97 2.00 3.69
C ALA A 47 -0.18 2.47 2.82
N VAL A 48 -0.19 2.05 1.55
CA VAL A 48 -1.25 2.35 0.58
C VAL A 48 -1.84 1.09 -0.02
N LEU A 49 -3.13 1.13 -0.33
CA LEU A 49 -3.84 0.02 -0.96
C LEU A 49 -3.96 0.23 -2.46
N VAL A 50 -3.31 -0.63 -3.25
CA VAL A 50 -3.61 -0.78 -4.69
C VAL A 50 -4.80 -1.72 -4.85
N CYS A 51 -6.01 -1.16 -4.73
CA CYS A 51 -7.25 -1.94 -4.84
C CYS A 51 -7.60 -2.21 -6.30
N LEU A 52 -7.47 -3.47 -6.71
CA LEU A 52 -7.83 -3.97 -8.03
C LEU A 52 -9.23 -4.59 -8.03
N PHE A 53 -10.07 -4.19 -8.98
CA PHE A 53 -11.42 -4.73 -9.12
C PHE A 53 -11.87 -4.71 -10.58
N HIS A 54 -12.90 -5.49 -10.92
CA HIS A 54 -13.58 -5.37 -12.20
C HIS A 54 -14.76 -4.40 -12.08
N ASP A 55 -14.87 -3.46 -13.01
CA ASP A 55 -16.05 -2.61 -13.10
C ASP A 55 -17.27 -3.37 -13.68
N ALA A 56 -18.39 -2.66 -13.83
CA ALA A 56 -19.62 -3.24 -14.37
C ALA A 56 -19.47 -3.74 -15.83
N ALA A 57 -18.49 -3.25 -16.58
CA ALA A 57 -18.18 -3.72 -17.93
C ALA A 57 -17.22 -4.93 -17.92
N GLY A 58 -16.72 -5.33 -16.75
CA GLY A 58 -15.74 -6.41 -16.59
C GLY A 58 -14.29 -5.95 -16.75
N GLU A 59 -14.03 -4.65 -16.90
CA GLU A 59 -12.67 -4.15 -17.11
C GLU A 59 -11.92 -4.01 -15.78
N LEU A 60 -10.63 -4.40 -15.75
CA LEU A 60 -9.79 -4.25 -14.57
C LEU A 60 -9.50 -2.76 -14.29
N ARG A 61 -9.80 -2.33 -13.07
CA ARG A 61 -9.60 -0.95 -12.59
C ARG A 61 -8.75 -0.92 -11.32
N VAL A 62 -8.14 0.23 -11.08
CA VAL A 62 -7.51 0.60 -9.80
C VAL A 62 -8.34 1.69 -9.15
N LEU A 63 -8.64 1.55 -7.86
CA LEU A 63 -9.32 2.58 -7.09
C LEU A 63 -8.34 3.68 -6.69
N LEU A 64 -8.73 4.94 -6.92
CA LEU A 64 -8.01 6.13 -6.49
C LEU A 64 -8.95 7.05 -5.72
N THR A 65 -8.41 7.76 -4.73
CA THR A 65 -9.11 8.83 -4.02
C THR A 65 -8.71 10.16 -4.60
N LYS A 66 -9.62 11.14 -4.50
CA LYS A 66 -9.33 12.54 -4.80
C LYS A 66 -9.65 13.36 -3.58
N ARG A 67 -8.67 14.07 -3.02
CA ARG A 67 -8.91 14.96 -1.90
C ARG A 67 -9.85 16.09 -2.30
N ALA A 68 -10.79 16.41 -1.40
CA ALA A 68 -11.74 17.50 -1.63
C ALA A 68 -11.01 18.81 -1.92
N SER A 69 -11.49 19.54 -2.93
CA SER A 69 -10.84 20.75 -3.45
C SER A 69 -10.79 21.90 -2.43
N SER A 70 -11.57 21.79 -1.35
CA SER A 70 -11.78 22.82 -0.33
C SER A 70 -10.76 22.81 0.81
N LEU A 71 -9.79 21.88 0.82
CA LEU A 71 -8.74 21.82 1.86
C LEU A 71 -7.54 22.72 1.51
N SER A 72 -6.97 23.36 2.53
CA SER A 72 -5.88 24.36 2.41
C SER A 72 -4.51 23.79 1.98
N THR A 73 -4.36 22.47 1.89
CA THR A 73 -3.12 21.80 1.47
C THR A 73 -3.49 20.54 0.67
N HIS A 74 -2.73 20.19 -0.38
CA HIS A 74 -2.96 19.00 -1.22
C HIS A 74 -4.38 18.91 -1.84
N SER A 75 -4.95 20.07 -2.20
CA SER A 75 -6.28 20.16 -2.82
C SER A 75 -6.29 19.50 -4.19
N GLY A 76 -7.23 18.59 -4.42
CA GLY A 76 -7.44 17.94 -5.72
C GLY A 76 -6.40 16.89 -6.11
N GLU A 77 -5.44 16.58 -5.23
CA GLU A 77 -4.48 15.50 -5.46
C GLU A 77 -5.20 14.15 -5.53
N VAL A 78 -4.74 13.33 -6.49
CA VAL A 78 -5.20 11.96 -6.69
C VAL A 78 -4.18 11.04 -6.03
N ALA A 79 -4.66 10.13 -5.19
CA ALA A 79 -3.82 9.22 -4.43
C ALA A 79 -4.45 7.82 -4.38
N LEU A 80 -3.64 6.83 -4.00
CA LEU A 80 -4.15 5.56 -3.53
C LEU A 80 -4.72 5.74 -2.11
N PRO A 81 -5.77 5.01 -1.71
CA PRO A 81 -6.20 4.97 -0.32
C PRO A 81 -5.05 4.53 0.58
N GLY A 82 -4.85 5.18 1.71
CA GLY A 82 -3.76 4.83 2.61
C GLY A 82 -3.27 5.98 3.45
N GLY A 83 -2.36 5.68 4.35
CA GLY A 83 -1.95 6.64 5.37
C GLY A 83 -0.89 6.12 6.30
N LYS A 84 -0.79 6.77 7.45
CA LYS A 84 0.25 6.54 8.46
C LYS A 84 -0.02 5.22 9.19
N ALA A 85 1.04 4.46 9.45
CA ALA A 85 0.97 3.31 10.35
C ALA A 85 0.74 3.76 11.81
N GLU A 86 -0.19 3.11 12.49
CA GLU A 86 -0.50 3.30 13.90
C GLU A 86 0.03 2.17 14.77
N GLU A 87 0.15 2.41 16.09
CA GLU A 87 0.68 1.42 17.03
C GLU A 87 -0.18 0.14 17.11
N GLY A 88 -1.47 0.23 16.77
CA GLY A 88 -2.38 -0.91 16.72
C GLY A 88 -2.34 -1.71 15.41
N ASP A 89 -1.63 -1.23 14.38
CA ASP A 89 -1.58 -1.91 13.08
C ASP A 89 -0.60 -3.10 13.15
N ALA A 90 -1.10 -4.31 12.91
CA ALA A 90 -0.30 -5.54 13.00
C ALA A 90 0.81 -5.59 11.94
N ASP A 91 0.54 -5.06 10.75
CA ASP A 91 1.47 -4.99 9.61
C ASP A 91 1.09 -3.86 8.63
N ASP A 92 1.84 -3.74 7.53
CA ASP A 92 1.59 -2.73 6.50
C ASP A 92 0.22 -2.95 5.81
N ALA A 93 -0.23 -4.19 5.67
CA ALA A 93 -1.53 -4.51 5.08
C ALA A 93 -2.69 -4.06 5.99
N ALA A 94 -2.57 -4.28 7.30
CA ALA A 94 -3.51 -3.79 8.30
C ALA A 94 -3.62 -2.27 8.27
N THR A 95 -2.49 -1.56 8.16
CA THR A 95 -2.45 -0.10 8.00
C THR A 95 -3.26 0.33 6.76
N ALA A 96 -2.95 -0.23 5.59
CA ALA A 96 -3.60 0.16 4.34
C ALA A 96 -5.11 -0.16 4.33
N LEU A 97 -5.52 -1.29 4.92
CA LEU A 97 -6.93 -1.69 5.02
C LEU A 97 -7.71 -0.81 6.00
N ARG A 98 -7.12 -0.45 7.15
CA ARG A 98 -7.73 0.48 8.11
C ARG A 98 -7.96 1.84 7.45
N GLU A 99 -6.94 2.41 6.82
CA GLU A 99 -7.02 3.70 6.13
C GLU A 99 -8.05 3.66 4.99
N ALA A 100 -8.06 2.60 4.16
CA ALA A 100 -9.06 2.45 3.11
C ALA A 100 -10.49 2.36 3.68
N LYS A 101 -10.69 1.70 4.83
CA LYS A 101 -11.99 1.70 5.50
C LYS A 101 -12.40 3.10 5.96
N GLU A 102 -11.47 3.88 6.52
CA GLU A 102 -11.72 5.24 7.01
C GLU A 102 -11.99 6.24 5.88
N GLU A 103 -11.22 6.18 4.79
CA GLU A 103 -11.29 7.17 3.70
C GLU A 103 -12.45 6.91 2.72
N ILE A 104 -12.73 5.64 2.40
CA ILE A 104 -13.71 5.27 1.36
C ILE A 104 -14.77 4.27 1.82
N GLY A 105 -14.75 3.86 3.10
CA GLY A 105 -15.71 2.90 3.63
C GLY A 105 -15.50 1.46 3.14
N LEU A 106 -14.30 1.12 2.64
CA LEU A 106 -14.01 -0.22 2.13
C LEU A 106 -14.04 -1.24 3.27
N ASP A 107 -14.97 -2.20 3.20
CA ASP A 107 -15.02 -3.32 4.13
C ASP A 107 -13.81 -4.25 3.89
N PRO A 108 -12.90 -4.41 4.88
CA PRO A 108 -11.73 -5.27 4.72
C PRO A 108 -12.06 -6.72 4.38
N THR A 109 -13.27 -7.20 4.72
CA THR A 109 -13.69 -8.58 4.41
C THR A 109 -13.94 -8.82 2.92
N LEU A 110 -14.11 -7.75 2.12
CA LEU A 110 -14.24 -7.81 0.67
C LEU A 110 -12.88 -7.83 -0.05
N VAL A 111 -11.79 -7.62 0.69
CA VAL A 111 -10.45 -7.49 0.13
C VAL A 111 -9.65 -8.75 0.37
N THR A 112 -9.06 -9.29 -0.69
CA THR A 112 -8.02 -10.33 -0.58
C THR A 112 -6.67 -9.71 -0.88
N VAL A 113 -5.83 -9.56 0.14
CA VAL A 113 -4.45 -9.09 -0.04
C VAL A 113 -3.63 -10.22 -0.69
N VAL A 114 -3.04 -9.93 -1.85
CA VAL A 114 -2.36 -10.94 -2.68
C VAL A 114 -0.83 -10.81 -2.69
N SER A 115 -0.30 -9.63 -2.41
CA SER A 115 1.13 -9.34 -2.38
C SER A 115 1.39 -7.97 -1.75
N SER A 116 2.62 -7.75 -1.30
CA SER A 116 3.17 -6.45 -0.93
C SER A 116 4.27 -6.10 -1.94
N LEU A 117 4.25 -4.86 -2.45
CA LEU A 117 5.24 -4.38 -3.41
C LEU A 117 6.43 -3.74 -2.70
N GLU A 118 7.41 -3.28 -3.45
CA GLU A 118 8.60 -2.63 -2.91
C GLU A 118 8.27 -1.33 -2.18
N HIS A 119 8.81 -1.19 -0.97
CA HIS A 119 8.73 0.07 -0.25
C HIS A 119 9.50 1.17 -1.00
N PHE A 120 8.95 2.38 -1.02
CA PHE A 120 9.65 3.56 -1.51
C PHE A 120 9.69 4.67 -0.45
N LEU A 121 10.67 5.57 -0.55
CA LEU A 121 10.68 6.79 0.26
C LEU A 121 9.92 7.90 -0.46
N SER A 122 8.93 8.47 0.21
CA SER A 122 8.28 9.69 -0.28
C SER A 122 9.19 10.91 -0.11
N LYS A 123 8.84 12.01 -0.79
CA LYS A 123 9.52 13.31 -0.65
C LYS A 123 9.55 13.85 0.79
N LEU A 124 8.65 13.36 1.64
CA LEU A 124 8.52 13.74 3.05
C LEU A 124 9.21 12.74 3.99
N SER A 125 10.11 11.89 3.48
CA SER A 125 10.86 10.89 4.24
C SER A 125 9.99 9.84 4.94
N TRP A 126 8.81 9.56 4.38
CA TRP A 126 8.02 8.40 4.78
C TRP A 126 8.44 7.18 4.01
N LYS A 127 8.58 6.05 4.71
CA LYS A 127 8.64 4.73 4.08
C LYS A 127 7.22 4.27 3.80
N VAL A 128 6.85 4.26 2.52
CA VAL A 128 5.52 3.85 2.07
C VAL A 128 5.60 2.40 1.58
N ALA A 129 4.74 1.55 2.15
CA ALA A 129 4.51 0.16 1.79
C ALA A 129 3.31 0.01 0.85
#